data_AF-A0A7C4EM15-F1
#
_entry.id   AF-A0A7C4EM15-F1
#
_cell.length_a   1.000
_cell.length_b   1.000
_cell.length_c   1.000
_cell.angle_alpha   90.00
_cell.angle_beta   90.00
_cell.angle_gamma   90.00
#
_symmetry.space_group_name_H-M   'P 1'
#
loop_
_entity.id
_entity.type
_entity.pdbx_description
1 polymer ?
#
loop_
_entity_poly.entity_id
_entity_poly.type
_entity_poly.pdbx_seq_one_letter_code
_entity_poly.pdbx_strand_id
1 'polypeptide(L)' 'MKQFFMFFIIVIFFASQSFSQEMAIPSYSLNDCIDIALKKNPQLLASKQQVQKSYFQIGEARSGYFPEIDLSVGYQRSY' A
#
# COMPACT_ATOMS: atom_id res chain seq x y z
N MET A 1 -9.43 45.44 19.87
CA MET A 1 -9.43 44.49 21.00
C MET A 1 -10.57 43.47 20.91
N LYS A 2 -11.86 43.86 20.90
CA LYS A 2 -13.01 42.93 20.87
C LYS A 2 -13.14 42.07 19.59
N GLN A 3 -12.82 42.63 18.42
CA GLN A 3 -12.89 41.90 17.14
C GLN A 3 -11.88 40.75 17.05
N PHE A 4 -10.64 40.96 17.52
CA PHE A 4 -9.60 39.94 17.57
C PHE A 4 -9.96 38.80 18.53
N PHE A 5 -10.57 39.13 19.66
CA PHE A 5 -11.08 38.14 20.62
C PHE A 5 -12.21 37.27 20.04
N MET A 6 -13.08 37.85 19.20
CA MET A 6 -14.17 37.12 18.57
C MET A 6 -13.67 36.13 17.49
N PHE A 7 -12.65 36.50 16.72
CA PHE A 7 -11.97 35.58 15.80
C PHE A 7 -11.32 34.40 16.53
N PHE A 8 -10.72 34.63 17.68
CA PHE A 8 -10.10 33.57 18.49
C PHE A 8 -11.13 32.53 18.98
N ILE A 9 -12.34 32.98 19.37
CA ILE A 9 -13.43 32.09 19.78
C ILE A 9 -13.96 31.25 18.60
N ILE A 10 -14.06 31.83 17.41
CA ILE A 10 -14.50 31.11 16.19
C ILE A 10 -13.52 29.99 15.83
N VAL A 11 -12.21 30.23 15.97
CA VAL A 11 -11.18 29.21 15.70
C VAL A 11 -11.28 28.05 16.69
N ILE A 12 -11.53 28.32 17.97
CA ILE A 12 -11.73 27.28 18.99
C ILE A 12 -12.98 26.46 18.69
N PHE A 13 -14.08 27.11 18.28
CA PHE A 13 -15.33 26.43 17.95
C PHE A 13 -15.22 25.53 16.70
N PHE A 14 -14.39 25.93 15.73
CA PHE A 14 -14.12 25.12 14.54
C PHE A 14 -13.22 23.92 14.84
N ALA A 15 -12.28 24.08 15.78
CA ALA A 15 -11.38 23.01 16.21
C ALA A 15 -12.08 21.92 17.05
N SER A 16 -13.24 22.19 17.64
CA SER A 16 -13.95 21.23 18.49
C SER A 16 -14.98 20.36 17.76
N GLN A 17 -15.12 20.49 16.43
CA GLN A 17 -16.04 19.66 15.64
C GLN A 17 -15.45 18.24 15.47
N SER A 18 -15.60 17.40 16.50
CA SER A 18 -15.32 15.97 16.41
C SER A 18 -16.52 15.27 15.75
N PHE A 19 -16.41 14.98 14.45
CA PHE A 19 -17.34 14.06 13.78
C PHE A 19 -17.09 12.65 14.32
N SER A 20 -17.93 12.19 15.24
CA SER A 20 -17.99 10.76 15.57
C SER A 20 -18.80 10.08 14.46
N GLN A 21 -18.11 9.54 13.46
CA GLN A 21 -18.75 8.77 12.40
C GLN A 21 -19.06 7.39 12.98
N GLU A 22 -20.34 7.11 13.20
CA GLU A 22 -20.81 5.76 13.48
C GLU A 22 -20.51 4.90 12.25
N MET A 23 -19.49 4.05 12.38
CA MET A 23 -19.12 3.11 11.34
C MET A 23 -20.26 2.11 11.22
N ALA A 24 -21.13 2.30 10.23
CA ALA A 24 -22.14 1.31 9.87
C ALA A 24 -21.41 -0.02 9.65
N ILE A 25 -21.62 -1.00 10.54
CA ILE A 25 -21.04 -2.33 10.41
C ILE A 25 -21.84 -3.03 9.32
N PRO A 26 -21.28 -3.26 8.11
CA PRO A 26 -22.00 -4.01 7.09
C PRO A 26 -22.27 -5.43 7.61
N SER A 27 -23.53 -5.85 7.58
CA SER A 27 -23.91 -7.23 7.90
C SER A 27 -23.50 -8.13 6.75
N TYR A 28 -22.41 -8.89 6.91
CA TYR A 28 -21.99 -9.90 5.94
C TYR A 28 -22.71 -11.21 6.20
N SER A 29 -23.20 -11.87 5.14
CA SER A 29 -23.64 -13.25 5.22
C SER A 29 -22.43 -14.19 5.36
N LEU A 30 -22.65 -15.43 5.80
CA LEU A 30 -21.58 -16.44 5.89
C LEU A 30 -20.87 -16.63 4.53
N ASN A 31 -21.63 -16.59 3.43
CA ASN A 31 -21.09 -16.70 2.08
C ASN A 31 -20.19 -15.51 1.73
N ASP A 32 -20.59 -14.28 2.10
CA ASP A 32 -19.77 -13.09 1.88
C ASP A 32 -18.44 -13.18 2.65
N CYS A 33 -18.48 -13.66 3.88
CA CYS A 33 -17.27 -13.88 4.69
C CYS A 33 -16.34 -14.91 4.04
N ILE A 34 -16.88 -15.99 3.49
CA ILE A 34 -16.10 -17.02 2.78
C ILE A 34 -15.47 -16.43 1.51
N ASP A 35 -16.23 -15.68 0.72
CA ASP A 35 -15.74 -15.05 -0.51
C ASP A 35 -14.64 -14.02 -0.22
N ILE A 36 -14.83 -13.20 0.81
CA ILE A 36 -13.82 -12.23 1.26
C ILE A 36 -12.58 -12.96 1.75
N ALA A 37 -12.74 -14.02 2.54
CA ALA A 37 -11.62 -14.82 3.01
C ALA A 37 -10.84 -15.42 1.84
N LEU A 38 -11.51 -16.07 0.89
CA LEU A 38 -10.84 -16.65 -0.28
C LEU A 38 -10.09 -15.61 -1.13
N LYS A 39 -10.66 -14.40 -1.27
CA LYS A 39 -10.02 -13.31 -2.03
C LYS A 39 -8.88 -12.63 -1.29
N LYS A 40 -8.99 -12.46 0.03
CA LYS A 40 -8.06 -11.65 0.84
C LYS A 40 -7.18 -12.48 1.77
N ASN A 41 -7.28 -13.80 1.78
CA ASN A 41 -6.48 -14.65 2.65
C ASN A 41 -4.98 -14.48 2.29
N PRO A 42 -4.17 -13.96 3.21
CA PRO A 42 -2.76 -13.70 2.96
C PRO A 42 -1.97 -14.98 2.65
N GLN A 43 -2.35 -16.13 3.20
CA GLN A 43 -1.71 -17.42 2.92
C GLN A 43 -1.96 -17.88 1.49
N LEU A 44 -3.17 -17.68 0.97
CA LEU A 44 -3.51 -18.00 -0.43
C LEU A 44 -2.77 -17.06 -1.39
N LEU A 45 -2.72 -15.76 -1.07
CA LEU A 45 -1.98 -14.77 -1.84
C LEU A 45 -0.47 -15.07 -1.86
N ALA A 46 0.11 -15.42 -0.70
CA ALA A 46 1.51 -15.82 -0.60
C ALA A 46 1.79 -17.08 -1.42
N SER A 47 0.91 -18.08 -1.36
CA SER A 47 1.03 -19.30 -2.17
C SER A 47 0.98 -18.99 -3.68
N LYS A 48 0.08 -18.10 -4.11
CA LYS A 48 0.00 -17.64 -5.50
C LYS A 48 1.27 -16.89 -5.93
N GLN A 49 1.81 -16.04 -5.07
CA GLN A 49 3.07 -15.34 -5.32
C GLN A 49 4.26 -16.30 -5.37
N GLN A 50 4.26 -17.35 -4.54
CA GLN A 50 5.30 -18.37 -4.54
C GLN A 50 5.32 -19.12 -5.89
N VAL A 51 4.16 -19.45 -6.45
CA VAL A 51 4.06 -20.04 -7.79
C VAL A 51 4.62 -19.09 -8.84
N GLN A 52 4.25 -17.81 -8.82
CA GLN A 52 4.80 -16.82 -9.74
C GLN A 52 6.32 -16.67 -9.61
N LYS A 53 6.84 -16.66 -8.37
CA LYS A 53 8.28 -16.65 -8.11
C LYS A 53 8.97 -17.84 -8.77
N SER A 54 8.41 -19.04 -8.67
CA SER A 54 8.97 -20.21 -9.34
C SER A 54 9.00 -20.07 -10.87
N TYR A 55 7.98 -19.43 -11.48
CA TYR A 55 8.02 -19.12 -12.90
C TYR A 55 9.13 -18.13 -13.27
N PHE A 56 9.34 -17.08 -12.48
CA PHE A 56 10.45 -16.15 -12.68
C PHE A 56 11.81 -16.82 -12.52
N GLN A 57 11.96 -17.74 -11.56
CA GLN A 57 13.18 -18.53 -11.38
C GLN A 57 13.51 -19.39 -12.60
N ILE A 58 12.50 -19.92 -13.31
CA ILE A 58 12.72 -20.63 -14.58
C ILE A 58 13.24 -19.65 -15.65
N GLY A 59 12.69 -18.44 -15.70
CA GLY A 59 13.15 -17.39 -16.61
C GLY A 59 14.59 -16.96 -16.33
N GLU A 60 14.93 -16.77 -15.06
CA GLU A 60 16.28 -16.49 -14.58
C GLU A 60 17.25 -17.64 -14.91
N ALA A 61 16.85 -18.90 -14.66
CA ALA A 61 17.67 -20.05 -15.05
C ALA A 61 17.91 -20.13 -16.57
N ARG A 62 16.99 -19.59 -17.38
CA ARG A 62 17.15 -19.48 -18.83
C ARG A 62 17.92 -18.23 -19.28
N SER A 63 18.05 -17.19 -18.46
CA SER A 63 18.73 -15.96 -18.84
C SER A 63 20.20 -16.22 -19.17
N GLY A 64 20.81 -17.24 -18.55
CA GLY A 64 22.16 -17.70 -18.85
C GLY A 64 22.39 -18.20 -20.30
N TYR A 65 21.33 -18.43 -21.08
CA TYR A 65 21.45 -18.73 -22.52
C TYR A 65 21.51 -17.46 -23.41
N PHE A 66 21.28 -16.29 -22.84
CA PHE A 66 21.22 -15.01 -23.57
C PHE A 66 22.39 -14.10 -23.17
N PRO A 67 22.82 -13.17 -24.05
CA PRO A 67 23.82 -12.18 -23.70
C PRO A 67 23.27 -11.19 -22.67
N GLU A 68 24.10 -10.81 -21.70
CA GLU A 68 23.83 -9.75 -20.75
C GLU A 68 24.28 -8.39 -21.33
N ILE A 69 23.47 -7.36 -21.16
CA ILE A 69 23.78 -5.99 -21.59
C ILE A 69 23.82 -5.12 -20.35
N ASP A 70 25.03 -4.67 -19.98
CA ASP A 70 25.25 -3.73 -18.89
C ASP A 70 25.88 -2.43 -19.43
N LEU A 71 25.49 -1.29 -18.86
CA LEU A 71 26.00 0.03 -19.23
C LEU A 71 26.44 0.79 -17.98
N SER A 72 27.75 0.92 -17.80
CA SER A 72 28.34 1.70 -16.71
C SER A 72 29.08 2.93 -17.23
N VAL A 73 28.86 4.10 -16.62
CA VAL A 73 29.59 5.35 -16.91
C VAL A 73 30.19 5.88 -15.61
N GLY A 74 31.51 6.07 -15.58
CA GLY A 74 32.24 6.58 -14.41
C GLY A 74 33.24 7.68 -14.79
N TYR A 75 33.35 8.70 -13.94
CA TYR A 75 34.33 9.78 -14.07
C TYR A 75 35.10 9.90 -12.75
N GLN A 76 36.43 9.75 -12.79
CA GLN A 76 37.29 9.86 -11.62
C GLN A 76 38.45 10.84 -11.88
N ARG A 77 38.60 11.84 -11.00
CA ARG A 77 39.68 12.82 -11.04
C ARG A 77 40.47 12.77 -9.73
N SER A 78 41.74 12.40 -9.81
CA SER A 78 42.70 12.57 -8.72
C SER A 78 43.42 13.91 -8.88
N TYR A 79 43.52 14.66 -7.78
CA TYR A 79 44.27 15.92 -7.67
C TYR A 79 45.74 15.67 -7.37
#